data_AF-A0A803RBU0-F1
#
_entry.id   AF-A0A803RBU0-F1
#
_cell.length_a   1.000
_cell.length_b   1.000
_cell.length_c   1.000
_cell.angle_alpha   90.00
_cell.angle_beta   90.00
_cell.angle_gamma   90.00
#
_symmetry.space_group_name_H-M   'P 1'
#
loop_
_entity.id
_entity.type
_entity.pdbx_description
1 polymer ?
#
loop_
_entity_poly.entity_id
_entity_poly.type
_entity_poly.pdbx_seq_one_letter_code
_entity_poly.pdbx_strand_id
1 'polypeptide(L)'
;MLAVAGHTESIQIEQGQHVVLVGTAGEEIAKGKVFQVHGKWYGKNLDELRTCVVDILELKVKRGTRLPHPSVSTGVSFEEAETRIGVMRVMWDSSRIFGSGSLSK
;
A
#
# COMPACT_ATOMS: atom_id res chain seq x y z
N MET A 1 -32.34 -11.10 -20.71
CA MET A 1 -31.50 -11.42 -19.53
C MET A 1 -30.56 -10.24 -19.34
N LEU A 2 -30.87 -9.31 -18.42
CA LEU A 2 -29.98 -8.19 -18.13
C LEU A 2 -28.84 -8.70 -17.25
N ALA A 3 -27.61 -8.67 -17.77
CA ALA A 3 -26.43 -8.80 -16.93
C ALA A 3 -26.22 -7.46 -16.22
N VAL A 4 -26.39 -7.46 -14.90
CA VAL A 4 -26.04 -6.33 -14.05
C VAL A 4 -24.51 -6.26 -14.08
N ALA A 5 -23.96 -5.29 -14.79
CA ALA A 5 -22.53 -5.00 -14.73
C ALA A 5 -22.24 -4.50 -13.31
N GLY A 6 -21.68 -5.39 -12.48
CA GLY A 6 -21.06 -4.97 -11.24
C GLY A 6 -19.91 -4.04 -11.59
N HIS A 7 -20.13 -2.74 -11.44
CA HIS A 7 -19.06 -1.74 -11.46
C HIS A 7 -18.16 -2.04 -10.26
N THR A 8 -17.15 -2.89 -10.44
CA THR A 8 -15.94 -2.74 -9.64
C THR A 8 -15.35 -1.42 -10.11
N GLU A 9 -15.65 -0.34 -9.41
CA GLU A 9 -14.90 0.90 -9.50
C GLU A 9 -13.43 0.49 -9.27
N SER A 10 -12.69 0.38 -10.37
CA SER A 10 -11.24 0.23 -10.30
C SER A 10 -10.75 1.56 -9.76
N ILE A 11 -10.57 1.65 -8.44
CA ILE A 11 -9.93 2.80 -7.81
C ILE A 11 -8.54 2.87 -8.45
N GLN A 12 -8.37 3.82 -9.38
CA GLN A 12 -7.06 4.13 -9.93
C GLN A 12 -6.29 4.79 -8.80
N ILE A 13 -5.33 4.05 -8.24
CA ILE A 13 -4.45 4.56 -7.20
C ILE A 13 -3.45 5.49 -7.88
N GLU A 14 -3.41 6.74 -7.44
CA GLU A 14 -2.50 7.74 -7.98
C GLU A 14 -1.38 8.09 -7.00
N GLN A 15 -0.23 8.50 -7.53
CA GLN A 15 0.84 9.05 -6.71
C GLN A 15 0.35 10.29 -5.95
N GLY A 16 0.65 10.35 -4.65
CA GLY A 16 0.26 11.43 -3.76
C GLY A 16 -1.12 11.26 -3.11
N GLN A 17 -1.88 10.24 -3.49
CA GLN A 17 -3.18 9.95 -2.88
C GLN A 17 -3.02 9.46 -1.42
N HIS A 18 -3.91 9.90 -0.53
CA HIS A 18 -4.01 9.34 0.82
C HIS A 18 -4.82 8.06 0.80
N VAL A 19 -4.32 7.05 1.51
CA VAL A 19 -4.83 5.69 1.42
C VAL A 19 -4.82 4.97 2.77
N VAL A 20 -5.66 3.95 2.85
CA VAL A 20 -5.72 3.00 3.95
C VAL A 20 -5.20 1.65 3.46
N LEU A 21 -4.23 1.09 4.18
CA LEU A 21 -3.64 -0.23 3.92
C LEU A 21 -4.36 -1.27 4.76
N VAL A 22 -4.77 -2.35 4.09
CA VAL A 22 -5.57 -3.41 4.70
C VAL A 22 -4.81 -4.73 4.74
N GLY A 23 -4.94 -5.44 5.86
CA GLY A 23 -4.33 -6.74 6.10
C GLY A 23 -5.03 -7.88 5.34
N THR A 24 -4.59 -9.11 5.56
CA THR A 24 -5.22 -10.28 4.94
C THR A 24 -6.61 -10.58 5.50
N ALA A 25 -6.92 -10.16 6.73
CA ALA A 25 -8.21 -10.38 7.36
C ALA A 25 -9.19 -9.20 7.18
N GLY A 26 -8.83 -8.20 6.36
CA GLY A 26 -9.66 -7.02 6.11
C GLY A 26 -9.49 -5.92 7.15
N GLU A 27 -8.57 -6.07 8.10
CA GLU A 27 -8.26 -5.11 9.15
C GLU A 27 -7.42 -3.94 8.64
N GLU A 28 -7.66 -2.74 9.16
CA GLU A 28 -6.82 -1.58 8.88
C GLU A 28 -5.45 -1.72 9.56
N ILE A 29 -4.40 -1.70 8.76
CA ILE A 29 -3.01 -1.82 9.23
C ILE A 29 -2.36 -0.45 9.39
N ALA A 30 -2.59 0.44 8.42
CA ALA A 30 -1.95 1.74 8.36
C ALA A 30 -2.74 2.72 7.49
N LYS A 31 -2.48 4.01 7.71
CA LYS A 31 -2.76 5.06 6.74
C LYS A 31 -1.46 5.60 6.17
N GLY A 32 -1.51 6.01 4.92
CA GLY A 32 -0.32 6.50 4.24
C GLY A 32 -0.64 7.39 3.05
N LYS A 33 0.43 7.81 2.39
CA LYS A 33 0.39 8.53 1.13
C LYS A 33 1.13 7.73 0.07
N VAL A 34 0.50 7.54 -1.09
CA VAL A 34 1.10 6.79 -2.18
C VAL A 34 2.34 7.53 -2.68
N PHE A 35 3.48 6.87 -2.65
CA PHE A 35 4.76 7.41 -3.11
C PHE A 35 5.02 7.10 -4.58
N GLN A 36 4.73 5.87 -5.03
CA GLN A 36 4.98 5.44 -6.40
C GLN A 36 4.04 4.29 -6.79
N VAL A 37 3.48 4.34 -8.00
CA VAL A 37 2.50 3.35 -8.49
C VAL A 37 2.99 2.51 -9.68
N HIS A 38 3.97 3.02 -10.44
CA HIS A 38 4.45 2.39 -11.67
C HIS A 38 5.98 2.29 -11.69
N GLY A 39 6.51 1.39 -12.53
CA GLY A 39 7.94 1.26 -12.79
C GLY A 39 8.67 0.41 -11.77
N LYS A 40 9.98 0.67 -11.60
CA LYS A 40 10.84 -0.15 -10.75
C LYS A 40 11.05 0.48 -9.37
N TRP A 41 10.90 -0.34 -8.32
CA TRP A 41 11.26 -0.02 -6.94
C TRP A 41 12.33 -1.00 -6.45
N TYR A 42 13.56 -0.54 -6.27
CA TYR A 42 14.73 -1.39 -5.93
C TYR A 42 14.84 -2.66 -6.80
N GLY A 43 14.61 -2.51 -8.11
CA GLY A 43 14.67 -3.60 -9.09
C GLY A 43 13.40 -4.46 -9.19
N LYS A 44 12.42 -4.31 -8.29
CA LYS A 44 11.11 -4.96 -8.39
C LYS A 44 10.19 -4.14 -9.29
N ASN A 45 9.51 -4.79 -10.25
CA ASN A 45 8.56 -4.14 -11.14
C ASN A 45 7.18 -4.05 -10.45
N LEU A 46 6.71 -2.84 -10.18
CA LEU A 46 5.45 -2.59 -9.45
C LEU A 46 4.23 -3.03 -10.26
N ASP A 47 4.27 -2.83 -11.57
CA ASP A 47 3.18 -3.16 -12.50
C ASP A 47 2.97 -4.68 -12.59
N GLU A 48 4.06 -5.43 -12.74
CA GLU A 48 4.03 -6.90 -12.80
C GLU A 48 3.55 -7.51 -11.49
N LEU A 49 3.99 -6.95 -10.35
CA LEU A 49 3.63 -7.42 -9.02
C LEU A 49 2.25 -6.92 -8.56
N ARG A 50 1.63 -5.99 -9.28
CA ARG A 50 0.39 -5.29 -8.88
C ARG A 50 0.51 -4.69 -7.47
N THR A 51 1.62 -4.00 -7.25
CA THR A 51 1.96 -3.34 -5.99
C THR A 51 2.17 -1.86 -6.20
N CYS A 52 2.13 -1.10 -5.12
CA CYS A 52 2.60 0.28 -5.09
C CYS A 52 3.47 0.50 -3.85
N VAL A 53 4.10 1.67 -3.78
CA VAL A 53 4.94 2.09 -2.67
C VAL A 53 4.21 3.18 -1.91
N VAL A 54 4.14 3.06 -0.59
CA VAL A 54 3.39 3.97 0.29
C VAL A 54 4.28 4.47 1.42
N ASP A 55 4.25 5.77 1.66
CA ASP A 55 4.78 6.39 2.87
C ASP A 55 3.76 6.27 3.99
N ILE A 56 4.14 5.59 5.08
CA ILE A 56 3.26 5.38 6.24
C ILE A 56 3.22 6.65 7.09
N LEU A 57 2.00 7.11 7.38
CA LEU A 57 1.73 8.28 8.21
C LEU A 57 1.20 7.88 9.59
N GLU A 58 0.36 6.83 9.65
CA GLU A 58 -0.20 6.28 10.89
C GLU A 58 -0.11 4.74 10.82
N LEU A 59 0.45 4.09 11.84
CA LEU A 59 0.55 2.64 11.93
C LEU A 59 -0.28 2.11 13.10
N LYS A 60 -1.17 1.15 12.84
CA LYS A 60 -2.06 0.54 13.86
C LYS A 60 -1.55 -0.80 14.40
N VAL A 61 -0.51 -1.34 13.80
CA VAL A 61 0.13 -2.60 14.21
C VAL A 61 1.51 -2.36 14.82
N LYS A 62 2.13 -3.41 15.37
CA LYS A 62 3.50 -3.33 15.90
C LYS A 62 4.48 -2.97 14.79
N ARG A 63 5.47 -2.11 15.06
CA ARG A 63 6.49 -1.69 14.07
C ARG A 63 7.34 -2.86 13.55
N GLY A 64 7.57 -3.89 14.37
CA GLY A 64 8.23 -5.13 13.98
C GLY A 64 7.37 -6.10 13.15
N THR A 65 6.13 -5.74 12.81
CA THR A 65 5.26 -6.57 11.96
C THR A 65 5.90 -6.77 10.59
N ARG A 66 5.91 -8.02 10.11
CA ARG A 66 6.51 -8.39 8.84
C ARG A 66 5.69 -7.83 7.67
N LEU A 67 6.38 -7.25 6.69
CA LEU A 67 5.77 -6.73 5.47
C LEU A 67 5.32 -7.86 4.53
N PRO A 68 4.29 -7.64 3.70
CA PRO A 68 3.88 -8.60 2.68
C PRO A 68 4.95 -8.79 1.60
N HIS A 69 5.73 -7.75 1.34
CA HIS A 69 6.79 -7.73 0.33
C HIS A 69 8.17 -7.43 0.92
N PRO A 70 8.72 -8.33 1.76
CA PRO A 70 10.01 -8.11 2.38
C PRO A 70 11.12 -8.02 1.33
N SER A 71 12.17 -7.27 1.64
CA SER A 71 13.34 -7.13 0.77
C SER A 71 14.60 -6.89 1.58
N VAL A 72 15.72 -7.44 1.12
CA VAL A 72 17.02 -7.13 1.70
C VAL A 72 17.37 -5.66 1.51
N SER A 73 16.88 -5.00 0.45
CA SER A 73 17.17 -3.60 0.18
C SER A 73 16.32 -2.64 1.03
N THR A 74 15.06 -2.99 1.29
CA THR A 74 14.07 -2.09 1.94
C THR A 74 13.59 -2.58 3.30
N GLY A 75 14.12 -3.68 3.83
CA GLY A 75 13.74 -4.24 5.13
C GLY A 75 12.60 -5.27 5.06
N VAL A 76 12.43 -6.01 6.16
CA VAL A 76 11.38 -7.03 6.29
C VAL A 76 10.20 -6.59 7.17
N SER A 77 10.34 -5.48 7.90
CA SER A 77 9.33 -4.90 8.79
C SER A 77 9.16 -3.39 8.54
N PHE A 78 8.12 -2.79 9.12
CA PHE A 78 7.91 -1.34 9.05
C PHE A 78 9.08 -0.56 9.66
N GLU A 79 9.60 -1.04 10.80
CA GLU A 79 10.76 -0.45 11.48
C GLU A 79 12.05 -0.52 10.64
N GLU A 80 12.31 -1.67 10.02
CA GLU A 80 13.50 -1.82 9.18
C GLU A 80 13.40 -0.98 7.91
N ALA A 81 12.20 -0.81 7.35
CA ALA A 81 11.98 0.06 6.21
C ALA A 81 12.33 1.51 6.54
N GLU A 82 11.88 2.00 7.70
CA GLU A 82 12.25 3.33 8.18
C GLU A 82 13.76 3.46 8.43
N THR A 83 14.36 2.46 9.07
CA THR A 83 15.81 2.47 9.37
C THR A 83 16.67 2.52 8.10
N ARG A 84 16.26 1.83 7.03
CA ARG A 84 17.04 1.73 5.79
C ARG A 84 16.82 2.89 4.83
N ILE A 85 15.62 3.43 4.77
CA ILE A 85 15.23 4.46 3.80
C ILE A 85 15.26 5.86 4.44
N GLY A 86 15.16 5.96 5.76
CA GLY A 86 15.02 7.21 6.52
C GLY A 86 13.57 7.67 6.68
N VAL A 87 12.63 6.98 6.03
CA VAL A 87 11.17 7.15 6.16
C VAL A 87 10.51 5.78 6.09
N MET A 88 9.39 5.59 6.79
CA MET A 88 8.64 4.33 6.77
C MET A 88 7.92 4.16 5.42
N ARG A 89 8.67 3.72 4.40
CA ARG A 89 8.22 3.55 3.03
C ARG A 89 8.16 2.07 2.66
N VAL A 90 6.98 1.56 2.38
CA VAL A 90 6.74 0.12 2.22
C VAL A 90 6.06 -0.18 0.89
N MET A 91 6.34 -1.36 0.34
CA MET A 91 5.64 -1.87 -0.84
C MET A 91 4.41 -2.67 -0.40
N TRP A 92 3.27 -2.42 -1.03
CA TRP A 92 1.98 -2.98 -0.64
C TRP A 92 1.15 -3.39 -1.87
N ASP A 93 0.25 -4.37 -1.70
CA ASP A 93 -0.60 -4.85 -2.78
C ASP A 93 -1.68 -3.83 -3.12
N SER A 94 -1.80 -3.47 -4.40
CA SER A 94 -2.79 -2.50 -4.86
C SER A 94 -4.23 -2.95 -4.63
N SER A 95 -4.49 -4.26 -4.53
CA SER A 95 -5.81 -4.82 -4.19
C SER A 95 -6.19 -4.69 -2.72
N ARG A 96 -5.23 -4.30 -1.85
CA ARG A 96 -5.42 -4.15 -0.39
C ARG A 96 -5.23 -2.71 0.05
N ILE A 97 -5.58 -1.79 -0.83
CA ILE A 97 -5.50 -0.36 -0.63
C ILE A 97 -6.83 0.25 -0.99
N PHE A 98 -7.31 1.13 -0.12
CA PHE A 98 -8.51 1.91 -0.35
C PHE A 98 -8.15 3.39 -0.28
N GLY A 99 -8.68 4.19 -1.21
CA GLY A 99 -8.56 5.64 -1.11
C GLY A 99 -9.20 6.10 0.20
N SER A 100 -8.53 6.97 0.95
CA SER A 100 -9.16 7.66 2.07
C SER A 100 -10.07 8.76 1.53
N GLY A 101 -11.06 8.37 0.73
CA GLY A 101 -12.15 9.27 0.38
C GLY A 101 -12.79 9.70 1.69
N SER A 102 -12.88 11.01 1.91
CA SER A 102 -13.80 11.56 2.89
C SER A 102 -15.17 10.95 2.59
N LEU A 103 -15.66 10.07 3.47
CA LEU A 103 -17.09 9.85 3.62
C LEU A 103 -17.69 11.19 4.04
N SER A 104 -17.94 12.08 3.08
CA SER A 104 -18.83 13.21 3.28
C SER A 104 -20.26 12.66 3.26
N LYS A 105 -20.75 12.39 4.49
CA LYS A 105 -22.14 12.20 4.95
C LYS A 105 -23.10 11.36 4.11
#